data_AF-A0A1G1T374-F1
#
_entry.id   AF-A0A1G1T374-F1
#
_cell.length_a   1.000
_cell.length_b   1.000
_cell.length_c   1.000
_cell.angle_alpha   90.00
_cell.angle_beta   90.00
_cell.angle_gamma   90.00
#
_symmetry.space_group_name_H-M   'P 1'
#
loop_
_entity.id
_entity.type
_entity.pdbx_description
1 polymer ?
#
loop_
_entity_poly.entity_id
_entity_poly.type
_entity_poly.pdbx_seq_one_letter_code
_entity_poly.pdbx_strand_id
1 'polypeptide(L)'
;MALLLTSVGCSDKTDATPMGQTCENEHLLETYHDREGRVIQAIDQYWLSVAPEDFNRESFSIGNVLVPTTPIPTALRINGLQVKVSGRKKSCYGLVTLPSLRTNFGHKIELERIEHAPE
;
A
#
# COMPACT_ATOMS: atom_id res chain seq x y z
N MET A 1 -26.17 -38.13 -42.43
CA MET A 1 -27.07 -37.40 -41.53
C MET A 1 -27.00 -38.07 -40.17
N ALA A 2 -26.25 -37.48 -39.24
CA ALA A 2 -26.23 -37.85 -37.82
C ALA A 2 -25.66 -36.65 -37.05
N LEU A 3 -26.53 -35.94 -36.32
CA LEU A 3 -26.16 -34.91 -35.36
C LEU A 3 -25.52 -35.59 -34.15
N LEU A 4 -24.37 -35.09 -33.71
CA LEU A 4 -23.86 -35.32 -32.35
C LEU A 4 -23.56 -33.94 -31.73
N LEU A 5 -24.57 -33.44 -31.02
CA LEU A 5 -24.42 -32.41 -30.00
C LEU A 5 -23.71 -33.06 -28.80
N THR A 6 -22.49 -32.62 -28.50
CA THR A 6 -21.89 -32.81 -27.17
C THR A 6 -21.58 -31.44 -26.60
N SER A 7 -22.44 -31.07 -25.66
CA SER A 7 -22.27 -29.98 -24.72
C SER A 7 -21.18 -30.32 -23.69
N VAL A 8 -20.84 -29.30 -22.92
CA VAL A 8 -20.13 -29.32 -21.64
C VAL A 8 -18.62 -29.27 -21.76
N GLY A 9 -18.08 -28.09 -21.43
CA GLY A 9 -16.67 -27.93 -21.19
C GLY A 9 -16.13 -26.51 -21.20
N CYS A 10 -16.91 -25.47 -20.87
CA CYS A 10 -16.29 -24.27 -20.31
C CYS A 10 -15.71 -24.65 -18.95
N SER A 11 -14.53 -25.27 -18.94
CA SER A 11 -13.65 -25.13 -17.80
C SER A 11 -13.02 -23.76 -17.94
N ASP A 12 -13.75 -22.74 -17.49
CA ASP A 12 -13.10 -21.59 -16.90
C ASP A 12 -12.26 -22.16 -15.76
N LYS A 13 -11.00 -22.50 -16.07
CA LYS A 13 -9.96 -22.41 -15.07
C LYS A 13 -9.84 -20.93 -14.74
N THR A 14 -10.72 -20.49 -13.86
CA THR A 14 -10.38 -19.42 -12.93
C THR A 14 -9.28 -20.01 -12.05
N ASP A 15 -8.08 -20.15 -12.61
CA ASP A 15 -6.90 -20.44 -11.82
C ASP A 15 -6.85 -19.31 -10.80
N ALA A 16 -7.04 -19.70 -9.55
CA ALA A 16 -7.17 -18.83 -8.42
C ALA A 16 -6.07 -17.77 -8.53
N THR A 17 -6.47 -16.50 -8.60
CA THR A 17 -5.53 -15.42 -8.38
C THR A 17 -4.85 -15.76 -7.06
N PRO A 18 -3.51 -15.85 -6.96
CA PRO A 18 -2.86 -16.14 -5.69
C PRO A 18 -3.26 -15.05 -4.70
N MET A 19 -4.28 -15.32 -3.88
CA MET A 19 -4.73 -14.43 -2.82
C MET A 19 -3.77 -14.64 -1.68
N GLY A 20 -2.86 -13.69 -1.53
CA GLY A 20 -1.90 -13.68 -0.43
C GLY A 20 -0.49 -13.56 -0.98
N GLN A 21 -0.05 -12.32 -1.18
CA GLN A 21 1.37 -12.06 -1.09
C GLN A 21 1.74 -12.35 0.38
N THR A 22 2.44 -13.45 0.63
CA THR A 22 2.84 -13.79 2.00
C THR A 22 4.00 -12.85 2.36
N CYS A 23 3.88 -12.07 3.44
CA CYS A 23 5.02 -11.34 4.02
C CYS A 23 6.03 -12.31 4.70
N GLU A 24 6.11 -13.56 4.23
CA GLU A 24 7.01 -14.57 4.75
C GLU A 24 8.45 -14.15 4.40
N ASN A 25 9.35 -14.24 5.38
CA ASN A 25 10.74 -13.76 5.29
C ASN A 25 10.88 -12.24 5.09
N GLU A 26 9.90 -11.48 5.60
CA GLU A 26 10.02 -10.04 5.73
C GLU A 26 11.29 -9.65 6.52
N HIS A 27 12.02 -8.67 6.00
CA HIS A 27 13.19 -8.10 6.61
C HIS A 27 13.16 -6.58 6.56
N LEU A 28 14.03 -5.95 7.35
CA LEU A 28 14.20 -4.51 7.37
C LEU A 28 14.86 -4.04 6.07
N LEU A 29 14.25 -3.08 5.38
CA LEU A 29 14.88 -2.38 4.26
C LEU A 29 15.53 -1.07 4.71
N GLU A 30 14.82 -0.31 5.53
CA GLU A 30 15.24 1.04 5.90
C GLU A 30 14.64 1.44 7.26
N THR A 31 15.37 2.26 8.01
CA THR A 31 14.89 2.87 9.25
C THR A 31 14.79 4.38 9.04
N TYR A 32 13.65 4.95 9.44
CA TYR A 32 13.38 6.37 9.38
C TYR A 32 13.49 6.98 10.78
N HIS A 33 14.20 8.10 10.87
CA HIS A 33 14.30 8.93 12.06
C HIS A 33 13.93 10.35 11.69
N ASP A 34 12.77 10.80 12.18
CA ASP A 34 12.18 12.12 11.90
C ASP A 34 12.22 12.49 10.40
N ARG A 35 11.97 11.47 9.57
CA ARG A 35 11.98 11.60 8.13
C ARG A 35 10.76 12.39 7.72
N GLU A 36 10.94 13.37 6.85
CA GLU A 36 9.81 14.08 6.26
C GLU A 36 9.00 13.12 5.41
N GLY A 37 7.69 13.22 5.57
CA GLY A 37 6.74 12.47 4.78
C GLY A 37 5.47 13.25 4.57
N ARG A 38 4.61 12.67 3.75
CA ARG A 38 3.31 13.22 3.40
C ARG A 38 2.25 12.16 3.56
N VAL A 39 1.16 12.53 4.21
CA VAL A 39 -0.03 11.70 4.32
C VAL A 39 -0.76 11.68 2.99
N ILE A 40 -1.11 10.50 2.52
CA ILE A 40 -1.79 10.28 1.25
C ILE A 40 -3.12 9.61 1.54
N GLN A 41 -4.23 10.21 1.08
CA GLN A 41 -5.53 9.56 1.12
C GLN A 41 -5.70 8.64 -0.09
N ALA A 42 -6.03 7.39 0.17
CA ALA A 42 -6.35 6.40 -0.85
C ALA A 42 -7.70 5.77 -0.50
N ILE A 43 -8.75 6.09 -1.27
CA ILE A 43 -10.15 5.64 -1.11
C ILE A 43 -10.64 5.64 0.36
N ASP A 44 -10.36 4.58 1.12
CA ASP A 44 -10.80 4.35 2.51
C ASP A 44 -9.67 4.36 3.55
N GLN A 45 -8.41 4.55 3.13
CA GLN A 45 -7.22 4.49 3.97
C GLN A 45 -6.31 5.71 3.81
N TYR A 46 -5.39 5.83 4.76
CA TYR A 46 -4.34 6.84 4.76
C TYR A 46 -2.98 6.16 4.77
N TRP A 47 -2.15 6.49 3.79
CA TRP A 47 -0.80 5.99 3.59
C TRP A 47 0.21 7.12 3.78
N LEU A 48 1.48 6.79 3.61
CA LEU A 48 2.59 7.74 3.67
C LEU A 48 3.41 7.68 2.39
N SER A 49 3.97 8.81 1.97
CA SER A 49 5.15 8.84 1.11
C SER A 49 6.25 9.61 1.83
N VAL A 50 7.49 9.16 1.67
CA VAL A 50 8.72 9.83 2.16
C VAL A 50 9.59 10.33 1.00
N ALA A 51 9.05 10.27 -0.22
CA ALA A 51 9.71 10.71 -1.44
C ALA A 51 9.48 12.21 -1.63
N PRO A 52 10.55 13.04 -1.68
CA PRO A 52 10.42 14.50 -1.76
C PRO A 52 9.60 14.97 -2.98
N GLU A 53 9.64 14.22 -4.08
CA GLU A 53 8.87 14.50 -5.29
C GLU A 53 7.35 14.44 -5.08
N ASP A 54 6.87 13.72 -4.06
CA ASP A 54 5.46 13.64 -3.74
C ASP A 54 5.01 14.81 -2.85
N PHE A 55 5.89 15.66 -2.34
CA PHE A 55 5.52 16.70 -1.36
C PHE A 55 4.79 17.88 -2.00
N ASN A 56 5.13 18.22 -3.24
CA ASN A 56 4.62 19.40 -3.95
C ASN A 56 3.60 19.08 -5.06
N ARG A 57 3.20 17.81 -5.20
CA ARG A 57 2.29 17.37 -6.27
C ARG A 57 0.89 17.14 -5.73
N GLU A 58 -0.13 17.41 -6.53
CA GLU A 58 -1.52 17.06 -6.20
C GLU A 58 -1.76 15.54 -6.25
N SER A 59 -0.89 14.81 -6.95
CA SER A 59 -0.90 13.34 -7.09
C SER A 59 0.40 12.72 -6.58
N PHE A 60 0.34 11.44 -6.20
CA PHE A 60 1.47 10.70 -5.66
C PHE A 60 1.94 9.60 -6.62
N SER A 61 3.23 9.30 -6.59
CA SER A 61 3.78 8.14 -7.29
C SER A 61 3.52 6.86 -6.48
N ILE A 62 2.80 5.92 -7.09
CA ILE A 62 2.39 4.67 -6.44
C ILE A 62 3.61 3.83 -5.99
N GLY A 63 4.77 3.99 -6.63
CA GLY A 63 5.99 3.22 -6.32
C GLY A 63 6.66 3.56 -4.97
N ASN A 64 6.35 4.71 -4.38
CA ASN A 64 7.01 5.20 -3.16
C ASN A 64 6.13 5.15 -1.90
N VAL A 65 4.98 4.50 -2.01
CA VAL A 65 3.99 4.45 -0.93
C VAL A 65 4.46 3.54 0.20
N LEU A 66 4.23 3.98 1.43
CA LEU A 66 4.40 3.21 2.64
C LEU A 66 3.02 2.98 3.26
N VAL A 67 2.71 1.72 3.52
CA VAL A 67 1.44 1.27 4.09
C VAL A 67 1.64 0.98 5.58
N PRO A 68 1.08 1.80 6.47
CA PRO A 68 1.23 1.60 7.91
C PRO A 68 0.55 0.32 8.38
N THR A 69 1.24 -0.43 9.25
CA THR A 69 0.64 -1.59 9.95
C THR A 69 -0.40 -1.19 10.98
N THR A 70 -0.22 0.00 11.55
CA THR A 70 -1.13 0.62 12.52
C THR A 70 -1.75 1.84 11.86
N PRO A 71 -3.07 2.06 12.01
CA PRO A 71 -3.71 3.22 11.41
C PRO A 71 -3.06 4.54 11.84
N ILE A 72 -2.88 5.47 10.89
CA ILE A 72 -2.44 6.83 11.20
C ILE A 72 -3.41 7.46 12.22
N PRO A 73 -2.94 8.20 13.24
CA PRO A 73 -3.82 8.87 14.20
C PRO A 73 -4.86 9.76 13.50
N THR A 74 -6.11 9.77 13.97
CA THR A 74 -7.20 10.51 13.31
C THR A 74 -6.90 11.99 13.09
N ALA A 75 -6.19 12.63 14.02
CA ALA A 75 -5.77 14.04 13.90
C ALA A 75 -4.83 14.31 12.71
N LEU A 76 -4.13 13.28 12.23
CA LEU A 76 -3.17 13.36 11.13
C LEU A 76 -3.71 12.78 9.82
N ARG A 77 -4.98 12.33 9.78
CA ARG A 77 -5.64 11.77 8.59
C ARG A 77 -6.15 12.88 7.68
N ILE A 78 -5.23 13.69 7.17
CA ILE A 78 -5.52 14.81 6.26
C ILE A 78 -4.71 14.58 5.00
N ASN A 79 -5.38 14.48 3.84
CA ASN A 79 -4.69 14.27 2.58
C ASN A 79 -3.70 15.42 2.32
N GLY A 80 -2.47 15.06 1.99
CA GLY A 80 -1.40 15.99 1.68
C GLY A 80 -0.70 16.62 2.88
N LEU A 81 -1.09 16.29 4.11
CA LEU A 81 -0.46 16.79 5.32
C LEU A 81 1.01 16.38 5.41
N GLN A 82 1.89 17.34 5.67
CA GLN A 82 3.30 17.07 5.95
C GLN A 82 3.50 16.62 7.39
N VAL A 83 4.30 15.56 7.55
CA VAL A 83 4.53 14.90 8.83
C VAL A 83 6.01 14.54 8.99
N LYS A 84 6.44 14.38 10.24
CA LYS A 84 7.69 13.69 10.58
C LYS A 84 7.37 12.25 10.93
N VAL A 85 8.07 11.32 10.32
CA VAL A 85 7.85 9.87 10.42
C VAL A 85 9.11 9.23 11.00
N SER A 86 8.93 8.49 12.09
CA SER A 86 9.93 7.55 12.59
C SER A 86 9.35 6.14 12.57
N GLY A 87 10.10 5.18 12.05
CA GLY A 87 9.64 3.82 11.90
C GLY A 87 10.52 2.96 11.00
N ARG A 88 10.08 1.74 10.72
CA ARG A 88 10.86 0.73 10.01
C ARG A 88 10.15 0.28 8.75
N LYS A 89 10.72 0.59 7.59
CA LYS A 89 10.27 0.10 6.28
C LYS A 89 10.71 -1.34 6.10
N LYS A 90 9.78 -2.18 5.68
CA LYS A 90 10.03 -3.61 5.53
C LYS A 90 9.95 -4.06 4.07
N SER A 91 10.53 -5.21 3.80
CA SER A 91 10.56 -5.80 2.46
C SER A 91 9.19 -6.32 2.01
N CYS A 92 8.22 -6.48 2.92
CA CYS A 92 6.87 -6.82 2.52
C CYS A 92 6.30 -5.69 1.67
N TYR A 93 6.13 -5.98 0.38
CA TYR A 93 5.59 -5.07 -0.62
C TYR A 93 4.24 -5.59 -1.05
N GLY A 94 3.38 -4.66 -1.46
CA GLY A 94 2.15 -5.04 -2.12
C GLY A 94 1.09 -5.55 -1.16
N LEU A 95 1.09 -5.02 0.06
CA LEU A 95 0.01 -5.22 1.00
C LEU A 95 -1.32 -4.89 0.31
N VAL A 96 -2.20 -5.88 0.22
CA VAL A 96 -3.54 -5.71 -0.36
C VAL A 96 -4.34 -4.85 0.59
N THR A 97 -4.41 -3.56 0.30
CA THR A 97 -5.22 -2.63 1.09
C THR A 97 -6.68 -2.67 0.67
N LEU A 98 -6.99 -3.11 -0.56
CA LEU A 98 -8.32 -3.05 -1.15
C LEU A 98 -8.67 -4.29 -1.99
N PRO A 99 -9.83 -4.93 -1.79
CA PRO A 99 -10.34 -5.99 -2.68
C PRO A 99 -10.67 -5.50 -4.10
N SER A 100 -10.96 -4.20 -4.25
CA SER A 100 -11.37 -3.56 -5.51
C SER A 100 -10.19 -3.07 -6.35
N LEU A 101 -9.07 -2.71 -5.72
CA LEU A 101 -7.81 -2.45 -6.40
C LEU A 101 -7.07 -3.79 -6.45
N ARG A 102 -7.20 -4.51 -7.57
CA ARG A 102 -6.47 -5.77 -7.85
C ARG A 102 -4.95 -5.57 -7.99
N THR A 103 -4.41 -4.47 -7.46
CA THR A 103 -3.06 -4.00 -7.67
C THR A 103 -2.44 -3.72 -6.31
N ASN A 104 -1.40 -4.48 -6.03
CA ASN A 104 -0.64 -4.49 -4.79
C ASN A 104 0.37 -3.33 -4.80
N PHE A 105 0.25 -2.38 -3.87
CA PHE A 105 1.10 -1.18 -3.86
C PHE A 105 1.68 -0.84 -2.49
N GLY A 106 2.92 -0.39 -2.51
CA GLY A 106 3.63 0.15 -1.36
C GLY A 106 4.27 -0.88 -0.44
N HIS A 107 5.24 -0.42 0.33
CA HIS A 107 5.94 -1.22 1.34
C HIS A 107 5.26 -1.12 2.70
N LYS A 108 5.26 -2.21 3.47
CA LYS A 108 4.89 -2.17 4.89
C LYS A 108 5.82 -1.21 5.64
N ILE A 109 5.23 -0.38 6.50
CA ILE A 109 5.96 0.37 7.53
C ILE A 109 5.40 0.06 8.91
N GLU A 110 6.31 -0.30 9.82
CA GLU A 110 6.04 -0.33 11.26
C GLU A 110 6.31 1.07 11.82
N LEU A 111 5.24 1.83 12.07
CA LEU A 111 5.33 3.19 12.62
C LEU A 111 5.67 3.16 14.11
N GLU A 112 6.64 3.97 14.50
CA GLU A 112 7.02 4.18 15.90
C GLU A 112 6.55 5.55 16.39
N ARG A 113 6.71 6.59 15.56
CA ARG A 113 6.22 7.95 15.82
C ARG A 113 5.78 8.60 14.51
N ILE A 114 4.69 9.35 14.59
CA ILE A 114 4.25 10.24 13.53
C ILE A 114 3.69 11.52 14.16
N GLU A 115 4.12 12.67 13.66
CA GLU A 115 3.72 13.98 14.18
C GLU A 115 3.72 15.02 13.06
N HIS A 116 3.11 16.18 13.32
CA HIS A 116 3.15 17.30 12.38
C HIS A 116 4.60 17.71 12.10
N ALA A 117 4.93 17.94 10.84
CA ALA A 117 6.15 18.65 10.52
C ALA A 117 5.99 20.12 10.98
N PRO A 118 7.02 20.73 11.59
CA PRO A 118 7.00 22.16 11.88
C PRO A 118 6.86 22.95 10.56
N GLU A 119 6.02 24.00 10.58
CA GLU A 119 5.82 24.93 9.46
C GLU A 119 7.13 25.62 9.03
#